data_AF-A0A6I3U9F8-F1
#
_entry.id   AF-A0A6I3U9F8-F1
#
_cell.length_a   1.000
_cell.length_b   1.000
_cell.length_c   1.000
_cell.angle_alpha   90.00
_cell.angle_beta   90.00
_cell.angle_gamma   90.00
#
_symmetry.space_group_name_H-M   'P 1'
#
loop_
_entity.id
_entity.type
_entity.pdbx_description
1 polymer ?
#
loop_
_entity_poly.entity_id
_entity_poly.type
_entity_poly.pdbx_seq_one_letter_code
_entity_poly.pdbx_strand_id
1 'polypeptide(L)'
;FIGLLGSNGAGKSTLINSIVGFQEIYLGEIEYCDKDLIVSSQPFAHLGFTPQTTVIDFYTTVKDNVILGLNLAGKFGKNAEKLCQIALEIVGLADKKNNLVETLSGGQLQR
;
A
#
# COMPACT_ATOMS: atom_id res chain seq x y z
N PHE A 1 4.39 2.99 -17.54
CA PHE A 1 3.14 2.53 -16.90
C PHE A 1 2.67 1.28 -17.61
N ILE A 2 2.32 0.22 -16.87
CA ILE A 2 1.83 -1.05 -17.43
C ILE A 2 0.39 -1.22 -16.94
N GLY A 3 -0.53 -1.60 -17.83
CA GLY A 3 -1.89 -1.96 -17.49
C GLY A 3 -2.14 -3.45 -17.71
N LEU A 4 -2.78 -4.12 -16.74
CA LEU A 4 -3.18 -5.52 -16.85
C LEU A 4 -4.67 -5.62 -17.17
N LEU A 5 -5.02 -6.06 -18.38
CA LEU A 5 -6.40 -6.13 -18.86
C LEU A 5 -6.85 -7.58 -19.06
N GLY A 6 -8.15 -7.84 -18.85
CA GLY A 6 -8.77 -9.14 -19.01
C GLY A 6 -10.16 -9.19 -18.37
N SER A 7 -10.97 -10.18 -18.73
CA SER A 7 -12.32 -10.38 -18.17
C SER A 7 -12.31 -10.61 -16.65
N ASN A 8 -13.47 -10.49 -15.99
CA ASN A 8 -13.63 -10.90 -14.61
C ASN A 8 -13.32 -12.40 -14.49
N GLY A 9 -12.50 -12.79 -13.52
CA GLY A 9 -12.04 -14.17 -13.37
C GLY A 9 -10.81 -14.56 -14.20
N ALA A 10 -10.26 -13.68 -15.04
CA ALA A 10 -9.07 -13.97 -15.85
C ALA A 10 -7.75 -14.12 -15.04
N GLY A 11 -7.79 -14.08 -13.71
CA GLY A 11 -6.60 -14.26 -12.85
C GLY A 11 -5.79 -12.99 -12.56
N LYS A 12 -6.28 -11.79 -12.91
CA LYS A 12 -5.57 -10.52 -12.68
C LYS A 12 -5.18 -10.30 -11.21
N SER A 13 -6.15 -10.43 -10.31
CA SER A 13 -5.90 -10.28 -8.87
C SER A 13 -5.00 -11.39 -8.34
N THR A 14 -5.11 -12.61 -8.87
CA THR A 14 -4.22 -13.73 -8.53
C THR A 14 -2.77 -13.39 -8.90
N LEU A 15 -2.52 -12.87 -10.10
CA LEU A 15 -1.19 -12.47 -10.55
C LEU A 15 -0.59 -11.37 -9.65
N ILE A 16 -1.36 -10.31 -9.37
CA ILE A 16 -0.90 -9.22 -8.50
C ILE A 16 -0.64 -9.73 -7.08
N ASN A 17 -1.52 -10.57 -6.53
CA ASN A 17 -1.34 -11.17 -5.21
C ASN A 17 -0.09 -12.07 -5.15
N SER A 18 0.24 -12.77 -6.24
CA SER A 18 1.48 -13.54 -6.31
C SER A 18 2.71 -12.65 -6.35
N ILE A 19 2.69 -11.55 -7.10
CA ILE A 19 3.80 -10.59 -7.16
C ILE A 19 4.08 -9.96 -5.79
N VAL A 20 3.04 -9.63 -5.02
CA VAL A 20 3.18 -9.02 -3.68
C VAL A 20 3.44 -10.06 -2.58
N GLY A 21 3.41 -11.37 -2.91
CA GLY A 21 3.67 -12.45 -1.95
C GLY A 21 2.47 -12.89 -1.10
N PHE A 22 1.24 -12.46 -1.42
CA PHE A 22 0.02 -12.93 -0.75
C PHE A 22 -0.51 -14.26 -1.29
N GLN A 23 -0.06 -14.66 -2.47
CA GLN A 23 -0.42 -15.93 -3.09
C GLN A 23 0.84 -16.67 -3.54
N GLU A 24 1.06 -17.88 -3.03
CA GLU A 24 2.17 -18.72 -3.46
C GLU A 24 2.07 -19.04 -4.96
N ILE A 25 3.20 -18.96 -5.67
CA ILE A 25 3.30 -19.35 -7.07
C ILE A 25 3.43 -20.87 -7.18
N TYR A 26 2.79 -21.45 -8.19
CA TYR A 26 2.85 -22.89 -8.40
C TYR A 26 4.17 -23.34 -9.06
N LEU A 27 4.64 -22.59 -10.06
CA LEU A 27 5.87 -22.83 -10.81
C LEU A 27 6.46 -21.49 -11.31
N GLY A 28 7.76 -21.49 -11.60
CA GLY A 28 8.50 -20.31 -12.06
C GLY A 28 9.07 -19.48 -10.90
N GLU A 29 9.48 -18.26 -11.19
CA GLU A 29 10.07 -17.34 -10.22
C GLU A 29 9.59 -15.90 -10.45
N ILE A 30 9.61 -15.08 -9.40
CA ILE A 30 9.28 -13.65 -9.44
C ILE A 30 10.49 -12.87 -8.92
N GLU A 31 11.12 -12.11 -9.82
CA GLU A 31 12.27 -11.28 -9.48
C GLU A 31 11.92 -9.79 -9.50
N TYR A 32 12.50 -9.04 -8.56
CA TYR A 32 12.43 -7.58 -8.51
C TYR A 32 13.79 -7.00 -8.18
N CYS A 33 14.34 -6.17 -9.09
CA CYS A 33 15.66 -5.56 -8.92
C CYS A 33 16.76 -6.59 -8.57
N ASP A 34 16.78 -7.71 -9.31
CA ASP A 34 17.72 -8.83 -9.13
C ASP A 34 17.65 -9.51 -7.75
N LYS A 35 16.50 -9.39 -7.06
CA LYS A 35 16.22 -10.04 -5.79
C LYS A 35 14.89 -10.77 -5.85
N ASP A 36 14.86 -11.94 -5.23
CA ASP A 36 13.61 -12.65 -4.98
C ASP A 36 12.80 -11.88 -3.92
N LEU A 37 11.61 -11.39 -4.31
CA LEU A 37 10.72 -10.65 -3.41
C LEU A 37 10.18 -11.53 -2.28
N ILE A 38 9.97 -12.82 -2.57
CA ILE A 38 9.37 -13.78 -1.63
C ILE A 38 10.32 -14.04 -0.45
N VAL A 39 11.62 -13.89 -0.67
CA VAL A 39 12.68 -14.14 0.32
C VAL A 39 13.04 -12.88 1.13
N SER A 40 12.53 -11.70 0.77
CA SER A 40 12.82 -10.46 1.49
C SER A 40 12.16 -10.43 2.87
N SER A 41 12.92 -10.08 3.91
CA SER A 41 12.38 -9.89 5.27
C SER A 41 11.47 -8.67 5.41
N GLN A 42 11.49 -7.76 4.42
CA GLN A 42 10.68 -6.53 4.39
C GLN A 42 10.20 -6.23 2.96
N PRO A 43 9.23 -6.99 2.42
CA PRO A 43 8.76 -6.83 1.04
C PRO A 43 8.18 -5.42 0.78
N PHE A 44 7.51 -4.84 1.78
CA PHE A 44 6.90 -3.52 1.70
C PHE A 44 7.90 -2.34 1.72
N ALA A 45 9.18 -2.59 2.03
CA ALA A 45 10.20 -1.55 1.94
C ALA A 45 10.49 -1.13 0.48
N HIS A 46 10.18 -2.02 -0.47
CA HIS A 46 10.47 -1.83 -1.89
C HIS A 46 9.21 -1.81 -2.76
N LEU A 47 8.08 -2.31 -2.25
CA LEU A 47 6.84 -2.45 -2.99
C LEU A 47 5.68 -1.76 -2.27
N GLY A 48 5.01 -0.84 -2.96
CA GLY A 48 3.72 -0.29 -2.53
C GLY A 48 2.57 -1.10 -3.14
N PHE A 49 1.62 -1.51 -2.30
CA PHE A 49 0.44 -2.26 -2.74
C PHE A 49 -0.84 -1.70 -2.11
N THR A 50 -1.85 -1.46 -2.95
CA THR A 50 -3.20 -1.08 -2.51
C THR A 50 -4.16 -2.19 -2.91
N PRO A 51 -4.64 -3.02 -1.96
CA PRO A 51 -5.60 -4.07 -2.25
C PRO A 51 -6.94 -3.51 -2.74
N GLN A 52 -7.73 -4.36 -3.39
CA GLN A 52 -9.08 -4.01 -3.82
C GLN A 52 -10.01 -3.66 -2.64
N THR A 53 -9.80 -4.32 -1.50
CA THR A 53 -10.48 -4.00 -0.24
C THR A 53 -9.67 -2.98 0.54
N THR A 54 -10.31 -1.91 1.00
CA THR A 54 -9.68 -0.90 1.84
C THR A 54 -9.16 -1.52 3.15
N VAL A 55 -7.86 -1.36 3.42
CA VAL A 55 -7.23 -1.77 4.69
C VAL A 55 -6.90 -0.52 5.47
N ILE A 56 -7.69 -0.26 6.50
CA ILE A 56 -7.66 0.98 7.28
C ILE A 56 -7.87 0.66 8.76
N ASP A 57 -7.10 1.30 9.63
CA ASP A 57 -7.36 1.30 11.07
C ASP A 57 -8.29 2.46 11.43
N PHE A 58 -9.55 2.15 11.74
CA PHE A 58 -10.60 3.13 12.02
C PHE A 58 -10.41 3.89 13.34
N TYR A 59 -9.58 3.41 14.25
CA TYR A 59 -9.38 4.02 15.57
C TYR A 59 -8.23 5.03 15.59
N THR A 60 -7.61 5.30 14.44
CA THR A 60 -6.45 6.17 14.34
C THR A 60 -6.72 7.38 13.45
N THR A 61 -5.84 8.39 13.52
CA THR A 61 -5.96 9.55 12.64
C THR A 61 -5.54 9.22 11.22
N VAL A 62 -5.89 10.08 10.26
CA VAL A 62 -5.43 9.97 8.87
C VAL A 62 -3.90 9.93 8.81
N LYS A 63 -3.21 10.79 9.57
CA LYS A 63 -1.75 10.82 9.68
C LYS A 63 -1.20 9.47 10.14
N ASP A 64 -1.79 8.91 11.20
CA ASP A 64 -1.31 7.67 11.81
C ASP A 64 -1.47 6.46 10.88
N ASN A 65 -2.58 6.37 10.14
CA ASN A 65 -2.76 5.35 9.10
C ASN A 65 -1.67 5.42 8.03
N VAL A 66 -1.34 6.61 7.54
CA VAL A 66 -0.29 6.78 6.52
C VAL A 66 1.10 6.45 7.10
N ILE A 67 1.37 6.87 8.34
CA ILE A 67 2.63 6.56 9.03
C ILE A 67 2.77 5.05 9.28
N LEU A 68 1.69 4.33 9.54
CA LEU A 68 1.73 2.88 9.72
C LEU A 68 2.34 2.19 8.49
N GLY A 69 1.90 2.55 7.29
CA GLY A 69 2.47 2.02 6.04
C GLY A 69 3.95 2.37 5.87
N LEU A 70 4.36 3.59 6.23
CA LEU A 70 5.75 4.03 6.18
C LEU A 70 6.65 3.26 7.18
N ASN A 71 6.14 3.01 8.38
CA ASN A 71 6.85 2.21 9.39
C ASN A 71 7.05 0.76 8.92
N LEU A 72 6.03 0.16 8.29
CA LEU A 72 6.13 -1.17 7.66
C LEU A 72 7.17 -1.19 6.52
N ALA A 73 7.35 -0.07 5.84
CA ALA A 73 8.39 0.14 4.83
C ALA A 73 9.77 0.53 5.41
N GLY A 74 9.94 0.45 6.74
CA GLY A 74 11.20 0.77 7.43
C GLY A 74 11.55 2.26 7.45
N LYS A 75 10.57 3.16 7.25
CA LYS A 75 10.75 4.61 7.34
C LYS A 75 10.21 5.11 8.68
N PHE A 76 11.02 5.86 9.42
CA PHE A 76 10.69 6.29 10.78
C PHE A 76 10.98 7.77 11.03
N GLY A 77 10.43 8.28 12.14
CA GLY A 77 10.72 9.60 12.69
C GLY A 77 10.45 10.74 11.70
N LYS A 78 11.31 11.76 11.70
CA LYS A 78 11.16 12.96 10.85
C LYS A 78 11.04 12.64 9.35
N ASN A 79 11.68 11.55 8.90
CA ASN A 79 11.58 11.15 7.50
C ASN A 79 10.18 10.63 7.16
N ALA A 80 9.61 9.78 8.03
CA ALA A 80 8.24 9.31 7.88
C ALA A 80 7.23 10.47 7.93
N GLU A 81 7.41 11.43 8.83
CA GLU A 81 6.53 12.60 8.91
C GLU A 81 6.56 13.46 7.63
N LYS A 82 7.75 13.67 7.05
CA LYS A 82 7.90 14.40 5.79
C LYS A 82 7.22 13.67 4.64
N LEU A 83 7.42 12.35 4.52
CA LEU A 83 6.80 11.54 3.47
C LEU A 83 5.27 11.48 3.64
N CYS A 84 4.78 11.36 4.87
CA CYS A 84 3.36 11.40 5.20
C CYS A 84 2.72 12.71 4.74
N GLN A 85 3.35 13.86 5.05
CA GLN A 85 2.85 15.16 4.63
C GLN A 85 2.77 15.27 3.09
N ILE A 86 3.80 14.82 2.37
CA ILE A 86 3.81 14.81 0.90
C ILE A 86 2.69 13.91 0.35
N ALA A 87 2.53 12.71 0.90
CA ALA A 87 1.49 11.78 0.47
C ALA A 87 0.08 12.38 0.66
N LEU A 88 -0.17 12.99 1.82
CA LEU A 88 -1.45 13.64 2.11
C LEU A 88 -1.74 14.84 1.22
N GLU A 89 -0.71 15.58 0.79
CA GLU A 89 -0.86 16.67 -0.17
C GLU A 89 -1.24 16.14 -1.57
N ILE A 90 -0.59 15.07 -2.03
CA ILE A 90 -0.86 14.43 -3.33
C ILE A 90 -2.32 13.98 -3.43
N VAL A 91 -2.87 13.41 -2.36
CA VAL A 91 -4.24 12.88 -2.33
C VAL A 91 -5.28 13.91 -1.85
N GLY A 92 -4.83 15.11 -1.48
CA GLY A 92 -5.70 16.21 -1.05
C GLY A 92 -6.39 15.98 0.30
N LEU A 93 -5.67 15.40 1.27
CA LEU A 93 -6.12 15.13 2.64
C LEU A 93 -5.24 15.78 3.72
N ALA A 94 -4.31 16.66 3.34
CA ALA A 94 -3.37 17.31 4.25
C ALA A 94 -4.05 18.13 5.38
N ASP A 95 -5.18 18.75 5.08
CA ASP A 95 -6.02 19.51 6.03
C ASP A 95 -6.73 18.59 7.04
N LYS A 96 -6.96 17.33 6.68
CA LYS A 96 -7.63 16.32 7.50
C LYS A 96 -6.70 15.40 8.27
N LYS A 97 -5.39 15.67 8.27
CA LYS A 97 -4.38 14.77 8.83
C LYS A 97 -4.63 14.35 10.28
N ASN A 98 -5.23 15.23 11.09
CA ASN A 98 -5.51 15.01 12.51
C ASN A 98 -6.93 14.49 12.77
N ASN A 99 -7.77 14.35 11.74
CA ASN A 99 -9.11 13.81 11.89
C ASN A 99 -9.01 12.30 12.12
N LEU A 100 -9.95 11.75 12.89
CA LEU A 100 -10.17 10.31 12.92
C LEU A 100 -10.63 9.86 11.53
N VAL A 101 -10.10 8.73 11.10
CA VAL A 101 -10.41 8.14 9.79
C VAL A 101 -11.89 7.85 9.64
N GLU A 102 -12.59 7.43 10.70
CA GLU A 102 -14.03 7.17 10.68
C GLU A 102 -14.87 8.39 10.24
N THR A 103 -14.31 9.60 10.33
CA THR A 103 -15.00 10.84 9.92
C THR A 103 -14.85 11.16 8.43
N LEU A 104 -14.08 10.36 7.69
CA LEU A 104 -13.88 10.53 6.26
C LEU A 104 -15.07 9.95 5.47
N SER A 105 -15.44 10.63 4.39
CA SER A 105 -16.36 10.06 3.40
C SER A 105 -15.74 8.85 2.69
N GLY A 106 -16.54 7.96 2.11
CA GLY A 106 -16.02 6.78 1.38
C GLY A 106 -15.03 7.14 0.26
N GLY A 107 -15.27 8.23 -0.48
CA GLY A 107 -14.34 8.71 -1.50
C GLY A 107 -13.05 9.30 -0.93
N GLN A 108 -13.06 9.78 0.32
CA GLN A 108 -11.85 10.20 1.03
C GLN A 108 -11.10 9.01 1.61
N LEU A 109 -11.79 7.95 2.04
CA LEU A 109 -11.15 6.71 2.49
C LEU A 109 -10.45 5.96 1.34
N GLN A 110 -10.89 6.14 0.11
CA GLN A 110 -10.26 5.54 -1.07
C GLN A 110 -9.01 6.28 -1.55
N ARG A 111 -8.82 7.53 -1.11
CA ARG A 111 -7.69 8.40 -1.46
C ARG A 111 -6.52 8.16 -0.54
#